data_AF-A0A3P8F1A3-F1
#
_entry.id   AF-A0A3P8F1A3-F1
#
_cell.length_a   1.000
_cell.length_b   1.000
_cell.length_c   1.000
_cell.angle_alpha   90.00
_cell.angle_beta   90.00
_cell.angle_gamma   90.00
#
_symmetry.space_group_name_H-M   'P 1'
#
loop_
_entity.id
_entity.type
_entity.pdbx_description
1 polymer ?
#
loop_
_entity_poly.entity_id
_entity_poly.type
_entity_poly.pdbx_seq_one_letter_code
_entity_poly.pdbx_strand_id
1 'polypeptide(L)'
;MGNSSQEREQLDISSRTFSLWSYINQPFVTSRLQNPFYSGQKNDDNSQSTTIIDGSYACWPCLSAQALDIWEELYQHQLVGINPSLWNLPRVMARVIKDKFEAERNRTIQLRKTLDQLMNEAINAGILHVNE
;
A
#
# COMPACT_ATOMS: atom_id res chain seq x y z
N MET A 1 -24.69 16.31 1.93
CA MET A 1 -25.94 17.03 1.64
C MET A 1 -27.10 16.14 2.05
N GLY A 2 -28.07 16.67 2.79
CA GLY A 2 -29.19 15.91 3.37
C GLY A 2 -28.84 15.11 4.63
N ASN A 3 -29.86 14.87 5.45
CA ASN A 3 -29.80 14.20 6.75
C ASN A 3 -30.21 12.71 6.68
N SER A 4 -30.87 12.28 5.60
CA SER A 4 -31.30 10.89 5.37
C SER A 4 -31.16 10.47 3.91
N SER A 5 -31.19 9.17 3.62
CA SER A 5 -31.17 8.66 2.23
C SER A 5 -32.38 9.15 1.42
N GLN A 6 -33.57 9.13 2.03
CA GLN A 6 -34.81 9.57 1.41
C GLN A 6 -34.76 11.05 0.98
N GLU A 7 -34.20 11.93 1.83
CA GLU A 7 -34.03 13.34 1.49
C GLU A 7 -33.04 13.55 0.33
N ARG A 8 -32.01 12.69 0.23
CA ARG A 8 -31.04 12.75 -0.88
C ARG A 8 -31.65 12.36 -2.24
N GLU A 9 -32.62 11.45 -2.23
CA GLU A 9 -33.39 11.09 -3.44
C GLU A 9 -34.35 12.21 -3.82
N GLN A 10 -35.08 12.78 -2.87
CA GLN A 10 -35.99 13.92 -3.13
C GLN A 10 -35.25 15.14 -3.72
N LEU A 11 -34.00 15.34 -3.33
CA LEU A 11 -33.16 16.45 -3.82
C LEU A 11 -32.37 16.10 -5.10
N ASP A 12 -32.52 14.89 -5.63
CA ASP A 12 -31.83 14.39 -6.84
C ASP A 12 -30.30 14.63 -6.81
N ILE A 13 -29.68 14.39 -5.66
CA ILE A 13 -28.28 14.76 -5.42
C ILE A 13 -27.33 14.00 -6.35
N SER A 14 -27.67 12.78 -6.73
CA SER A 14 -26.87 11.94 -7.63
C SER A 14 -26.75 12.51 -9.05
N SER A 15 -27.78 13.21 -9.54
CA SER A 15 -27.78 13.81 -10.88
C SER A 15 -27.31 15.26 -10.86
N ARG A 16 -27.56 15.98 -9.75
CA ARG A 16 -27.26 17.42 -9.61
C ARG A 16 -25.86 17.71 -9.07
N THR A 17 -25.21 16.74 -8.43
CA THR A 17 -23.88 16.92 -7.83
C THR A 17 -22.94 15.79 -8.19
N PHE A 18 -21.64 16.04 -8.03
CA PHE A 18 -20.63 15.01 -8.20
C PHE A 18 -20.34 14.28 -6.89
N SER A 19 -20.22 12.96 -6.97
CA SER A 19 -19.82 12.15 -5.83
C SER A 19 -18.36 12.41 -5.46
N LEU A 20 -18.09 12.53 -4.16
CA LEU A 20 -16.73 12.59 -3.63
C LEU A 20 -15.91 11.34 -4.04
N TRP A 21 -16.55 10.17 -4.10
CA TRP A 21 -15.90 8.94 -4.52
C TRP A 21 -15.44 8.98 -5.97
N SER A 22 -16.16 9.70 -6.85
CA SER A 22 -15.73 9.88 -8.24
C SER A 22 -14.43 10.67 -8.34
N TYR A 23 -14.16 11.59 -7.42
CA TYR A 23 -12.89 12.30 -7.33
C TYR A 23 -11.79 11.45 -6.67
N ILE A 24 -12.09 10.83 -5.52
CA ILE A 24 -11.12 10.01 -4.78
C ILE A 24 -10.60 8.85 -5.63
N ASN A 25 -11.47 8.20 -6.41
CA ASN A 25 -11.14 7.04 -7.22
C ASN A 25 -10.31 7.37 -8.48
N GLN A 26 -10.06 8.64 -8.78
CA GLN A 26 -9.18 9.00 -9.89
C GLN A 26 -7.77 8.46 -9.62
N PRO A 27 -7.08 7.88 -10.61
CA PRO A 27 -5.81 7.18 -10.40
C PRO A 27 -4.73 8.07 -9.75
N PHE A 28 -4.70 9.35 -10.09
CA PHE A 28 -3.78 10.33 -9.49
C PHE A 28 -4.08 10.59 -7.99
N VAL A 29 -5.37 10.60 -7.60
CA VAL A 29 -5.78 10.85 -6.21
C VAL A 29 -5.63 9.57 -5.39
N THR A 30 -6.11 8.44 -5.91
CA THR A 30 -5.98 7.11 -5.29
C THR A 30 -4.53 6.79 -4.99
N SER A 31 -3.62 6.96 -5.96
CA SER A 31 -2.20 6.68 -5.77
C SER A 31 -1.58 7.54 -4.65
N ARG A 32 -2.09 8.76 -4.42
CA ARG A 32 -1.64 9.61 -3.31
C ARG A 32 -2.17 9.13 -1.95
N LEU A 33 -3.43 8.70 -1.89
CA LEU A 33 -4.10 8.31 -0.64
C LEU A 33 -3.84 6.86 -0.22
N GLN A 34 -3.44 6.00 -1.16
CA GLN A 34 -3.19 4.58 -0.90
C GLN A 34 -2.02 4.38 0.08
N ASN A 35 -2.25 3.56 1.10
CA ASN A 35 -1.21 3.14 2.04
C ASN A 35 -0.24 2.16 1.33
N PRO A 36 1.05 2.49 1.21
CA PRO A 36 2.03 1.60 0.57
C PRO A 36 2.17 0.25 1.29
N PHE A 37 1.96 0.19 2.61
CA PHE A 37 2.08 -1.05 3.39
C PHE A 37 0.81 -1.88 3.45
N TYR A 38 -0.26 -1.46 2.77
CA TYR A 38 -1.47 -2.26 2.73
C TYR A 38 -1.22 -3.53 1.92
N SER A 39 -1.21 -4.67 2.60
CA SER A 39 -0.96 -6.00 2.01
C SER A 39 -2.25 -6.78 1.75
N GLY A 40 -3.40 -6.11 1.69
CA GLY A 40 -4.70 -6.76 1.44
C GLY A 40 -4.75 -7.36 0.04
N GLN A 41 -4.34 -8.63 -0.05
CA GLN A 41 -4.52 -9.57 -1.16
C GLN A 41 -4.40 -9.00 -2.58
N LYS A 42 -3.20 -9.09 -3.16
CA LYS A 42 -2.96 -9.50 -4.56
C LYS A 42 -1.55 -10.07 -4.68
N ASN A 43 -1.41 -11.38 -4.45
CA ASN A 43 -0.34 -12.18 -5.05
C ASN A 43 -1.02 -13.43 -5.59
N ASP A 44 -1.61 -13.33 -6.79
CA ASP A 44 -1.95 -14.48 -7.63
C ASP A 44 -0.69 -15.10 -8.27
N ASP A 45 0.51 -14.59 -7.95
CA ASP A 45 1.77 -15.16 -8.41
C ASP A 45 2.30 -16.16 -7.39
N ASN A 46 2.22 -17.44 -7.80
CA ASN A 46 2.78 -18.65 -7.20
C ASN A 46 4.18 -18.47 -6.59
N SER A 47 4.27 -17.92 -5.39
CA SER A 47 5.50 -17.85 -4.61
C SER A 47 5.17 -17.87 -3.12
N GLN A 48 5.08 -19.10 -2.61
CA GLN A 48 5.24 -19.47 -1.20
C GLN A 48 4.66 -18.46 -0.20
N SER A 49 3.35 -18.62 0.01
CA SER A 49 2.66 -18.16 1.18
C SER A 49 3.34 -18.73 2.44
N THR A 50 4.26 -17.98 3.00
CA THR A 50 4.66 -18.12 4.40
C THR A 50 3.87 -17.06 5.15
N THR A 51 2.97 -17.52 6.01
CA THR A 51 1.92 -16.78 6.72
C THR A 51 0.79 -16.24 5.83
N ILE A 52 -0.18 -17.12 5.53
CA ILE A 52 -1.53 -16.74 5.12
C ILE A 52 -2.14 -15.91 6.25
N ILE A 53 -1.98 -14.58 6.19
CA ILE A 53 -2.87 -13.67 6.90
C ILE A 53 -3.98 -13.37 5.91
N ASP A 54 -5.01 -14.22 5.91
CA ASP A 54 -6.25 -13.89 5.23
C ASP A 54 -6.69 -12.50 5.69
N GLY A 55 -7.03 -11.61 4.76
CA GLY A 55 -7.50 -10.25 5.03
C GLY A 55 -8.81 -10.17 5.82
N SER A 56 -9.24 -11.28 6.40
CA SER A 56 -10.42 -11.48 7.24
C SER A 56 -10.06 -11.58 8.72
N TYR A 57 -8.93 -11.02 9.16
CA TYR A 57 -8.62 -10.96 10.60
C TYR A 57 -9.38 -9.81 11.27
N ALA A 58 -10.03 -10.10 12.40
CA ALA A 58 -10.68 -9.09 13.22
C ALA A 58 -9.63 -8.17 13.85
N CYS A 59 -9.72 -6.87 13.58
CA CYS A 59 -8.84 -5.89 14.21
C CYS A 59 -9.26 -5.68 15.67
N TRP A 60 -8.33 -5.87 16.62
CA TRP A 60 -8.56 -5.65 18.06
C TRP A 60 -7.76 -4.45 18.56
N PRO A 61 -8.28 -3.21 18.43
CA PRO A 61 -7.56 -2.02 18.88
C PRO A 61 -7.45 -1.98 20.40
N CYS A 62 -6.33 -1.49 20.92
CA CYS A 62 -6.17 -1.19 22.33
C CYS A 62 -6.84 0.16 22.64
N LEU A 63 -7.69 0.20 23.67
CA LEU A 63 -8.38 1.43 24.11
C LEU A 63 -7.73 2.06 25.34
N SER A 64 -6.51 1.64 25.70
CA SER A 64 -5.78 2.27 26.81
C SER A 64 -5.38 3.69 26.41
N ALA A 65 -5.45 4.63 27.35
CA ALA A 65 -5.05 6.03 27.09
C ALA A 65 -3.59 6.16 26.62
N GLN A 66 -2.74 5.20 26.98
CA GLN A 66 -1.34 5.15 26.54
C GLN A 66 -1.16 4.73 25.07
N ALA A 67 -2.14 4.02 24.50
CA ALA A 67 -2.13 3.59 23.09
C ALA A 67 -2.84 4.58 22.16
N LEU A 68 -3.60 5.52 22.72
CA LEU A 68 -4.31 6.55 21.96
C LEU A 68 -3.44 7.80 21.88
N ASP A 69 -3.34 8.36 20.68
CA ASP A 69 -2.61 9.59 20.43
C ASP A 69 -3.55 10.66 19.85
N ILE A 70 -3.20 11.93 20.02
CA ILE A 70 -3.98 13.04 19.49
C ILE A 70 -3.70 13.16 18.00
N TRP A 71 -4.75 13.19 17.19
CA TRP A 71 -4.60 13.47 15.77
C TRP A 71 -4.37 14.96 15.53
N GLU A 72 -3.12 15.40 15.70
CA GLU A 72 -2.72 16.80 15.65
C GLU A 72 -3.12 17.49 14.34
N GLU A 73 -2.90 16.84 13.19
CA GLU A 73 -3.27 17.39 11.88
C GLU A 73 -4.77 17.69 11.73
N LEU A 74 -5.63 16.95 12.44
CA LEU A 74 -7.07 17.17 12.39
C LEU A 74 -7.49 18.22 13.41
N TYR A 75 -7.09 18.05 14.67
CA TYR A 75 -7.57 18.88 15.78
C TYR A 75 -6.86 20.23 15.90
N GLN A 76 -5.59 20.31 15.49
CA GLN A 76 -4.79 21.54 15.57
C GLN A 76 -4.71 22.28 14.22
N HIS A 77 -5.42 21.81 13.19
CA HIS A 77 -5.39 22.38 11.84
C HIS A 77 -5.62 23.91 11.82
N GLN A 78 -6.51 24.43 12.66
CA GLN A 78 -6.83 25.86 12.72
C GLN A 78 -5.73 26.70 13.39
N LEU A 79 -5.01 26.12 14.36
CA LEU A 79 -3.99 26.80 15.17
C LEU A 79 -2.61 26.75 14.51
N VAL A 80 -2.26 25.57 13.98
CA VAL A 80 -0.96 25.27 13.39
C VAL A 80 -0.93 25.64 11.90
N GLY A 81 -2.09 25.92 11.30
CA GLY A 81 -2.24 26.16 9.86
C GLY A 81 -1.96 24.90 9.04
N ILE A 82 -1.76 25.08 7.73
CA ILE A 82 -1.31 24.00 6.85
C ILE A 82 0.18 23.78 7.15
N ASN A 83 0.52 22.98 8.16
CA ASN A 83 1.85 22.38 8.27
C ASN A 83 1.79 21.01 7.59
N PRO A 84 2.19 20.90 6.31
CA PRO A 84 1.91 19.73 5.47
C PRO A 84 2.92 18.59 5.71
N SER A 85 3.52 18.47 6.89
CA SER A 85 4.70 17.63 7.08
C SER A 85 4.50 16.45 8.04
N LEU A 86 3.67 16.55 9.08
CA LEU A 86 3.71 15.54 10.16
C LEU A 86 3.36 14.13 9.68
N TRP A 87 2.30 13.96 8.89
CA TRP A 87 1.92 12.65 8.34
C TRP A 87 2.11 12.55 6.84
N ASN A 88 2.13 13.66 6.11
CA ASN A 88 2.39 13.63 4.67
C ASN A 88 3.86 13.30 4.36
N LEU A 89 4.84 13.81 5.13
CA LEU A 89 6.25 13.45 4.93
C LEU A 89 6.50 11.96 5.21
N PRO A 90 6.06 11.37 6.34
CA PRO A 90 6.17 9.92 6.55
C PRO A 90 5.46 9.11 5.47
N ARG A 91 4.29 9.53 4.97
CA ARG A 91 3.60 8.83 3.87
C ARG A 91 4.40 8.84 2.57
N VAL A 92 4.96 9.98 2.19
CA VAL A 92 5.82 10.09 1.00
C VAL A 92 7.09 9.25 1.17
N MET A 93 7.74 9.34 2.34
CA MET A 93 8.93 8.56 2.64
C MET A 93 8.67 7.06 2.66
N ALA A 94 7.55 6.62 3.24
CA ALA A 94 7.13 5.22 3.24
C ALA A 94 6.99 4.67 1.82
N ARG A 95 6.42 5.47 0.90
CA ARG A 95 6.32 5.10 -0.52
C ARG A 95 7.70 4.97 -1.15
N VAL A 96 8.57 5.96 -0.98
CA VAL A 96 9.95 5.93 -1.51
C VAL A 96 10.73 4.72 -0.97
N ILE A 97 10.58 4.38 0.31
CA ILE A 97 11.23 3.23 0.93
C ILE A 97 10.72 1.94 0.30
N LYS A 98 9.41 1.79 0.15
CA LYS A 98 8.81 0.62 -0.49
C LYS A 98 9.27 0.46 -1.93
N ASP A 99 9.24 1.52 -2.72
CA ASP A 99 9.63 1.49 -4.14
C ASP A 99 11.10 1.08 -4.30
N LYS A 100 11.99 1.62 -3.44
CA LYS A 100 13.41 1.22 -3.41
C LYS A 100 13.58 -0.25 -3.03
N PHE A 101 12.86 -0.70 -2.01
CA PHE A 101 12.90 -2.09 -1.58
C PHE A 101 12.44 -3.04 -2.69
N GLU A 102 11.34 -2.73 -3.38
CA GLU A 102 10.84 -3.53 -4.49
C GLU A 102 11.81 -3.54 -5.68
N ALA A 103 12.46 -2.41 -5.98
CA ALA A 103 13.47 -2.34 -7.03
C ALA A 103 14.68 -3.25 -6.74
N GLU A 104 15.23 -3.20 -5.52
CA GLU A 104 16.35 -4.05 -5.12
C GLU A 104 15.96 -5.53 -5.03
N ARG A 105 14.74 -5.83 -4.57
CA ARG A 105 14.19 -7.19 -4.59
C ARG A 105 14.12 -7.73 -6.02
N ASN A 106 13.57 -6.95 -6.94
CA ASN A 106 13.46 -7.35 -8.35
C ASN A 106 14.84 -7.55 -9.00
N ARG A 107 15.80 -6.67 -8.70
CA ARG A 107 17.19 -6.81 -9.14
C ARG A 107 17.82 -8.10 -8.63
N THR A 108 17.62 -8.43 -7.36
CA THR A 108 18.14 -9.67 -6.76
C THR A 108 17.51 -10.91 -7.40
N ILE A 109 16.20 -10.88 -7.68
CA ILE A 109 15.50 -11.97 -8.38
C ILE A 109 16.07 -12.17 -9.79
N GLN A 110 16.34 -11.08 -10.53
CA GLN A 110 16.96 -11.16 -11.85
C GLN A 110 18.38 -11.72 -11.78
N LEU A 111 19.20 -11.24 -10.85
CA LEU A 111 20.56 -11.73 -10.64
C LEU A 111 20.59 -13.23 -10.32
N ARG A 112 19.65 -13.70 -9.49
CA ARG A 112 19.49 -15.13 -9.20
C ARG A 112 19.18 -15.93 -10.45
N LYS A 113 18.22 -15.46 -11.27
CA LYS A 113 17.89 -16.11 -12.56
C LYS A 113 19.09 -16.18 -13.50
N THR A 114 19.87 -15.09 -13.60
CA THR A 114 21.07 -15.07 -14.45
C THR A 114 22.17 -15.99 -13.92
N LEU A 115 22.34 -16.09 -12.60
CA LEU A 115 23.29 -17.00 -11.98
C LEU A 115 22.91 -18.45 -12.26
N ASP A 116 21.63 -18.80 -12.06
CA ASP A 116 21.12 -20.16 -12.32
C ASP A 116 21.32 -20.54 -13.81
N GLN A 117 21.10 -19.61 -14.74
CA GLN A 117 21.37 -19.82 -16.16
C GLN A 117 22.86 -20.07 -16.45
N LEU A 118 23.74 -19.22 -15.94
CA LEU A 118 25.20 -19.36 -16.13
C LEU A 118 25.74 -20.65 -15.49
N MET A 119 25.22 -21.05 -14.33
CA MET A 119 25.58 -22.32 -13.69
C MET A 119 25.19 -23.50 -14.58
N ASN A 120 23.98 -23.50 -15.15
CA ASN A 120 23.54 -24.55 -16.07
C ASN A 120 24.40 -24.59 -17.35
N GLU A 121 24.77 -23.44 -17.91
CA GLU A 121 25.66 -23.36 -19.08
C GLU A 121 27.06 -23.89 -18.77
N ALA A 122 27.63 -23.55 -17.60
CA ALA A 122 28.94 -24.03 -17.18
C ALA A 122 28.97 -25.53 -16.87
N ILE A 123 27.87 -26.09 -16.35
CA ILE A 123 27.68 -27.54 -16.21
C ILE A 123 27.62 -28.20 -17.60
N ASN A 124 26.84 -27.65 -18.52
CA ASN A 124 26.73 -28.16 -19.89
C ASN A 124 28.06 -28.09 -20.66
N ALA A 125 28.86 -27.05 -20.42
CA ALA A 125 30.19 -26.89 -20.99
C ALA A 125 31.27 -27.78 -20.31
N GLY A 126 30.91 -28.51 -19.25
CA GLY A 126 31.80 -29.40 -18.51
C GLY A 126 32.84 -28.69 -17.65
N ILE A 127 32.65 -27.39 -17.36
CA ILE A 127 33.58 -26.57 -16.56
C ILE A 127 33.32 -26.76 -15.06
N LEU A 128 32.05 -26.96 -14.68
CA LEU A 128 31.63 -27.24 -13.31
C LEU A 128 31.12 -28.69 -13.23
N HIS A 129 31.73 -29.49 -12.35
CA HIS A 129 31.21 -30.80 -11.98
C HIS A 129 30.27 -30.64 -10.77
N VAL A 130 29.04 -31.15 -10.89
CA VAL A 130 28.13 -31.27 -9.76
C VAL A 130 28.70 -32.39 -8.89
N ASN A 131 29.34 -32.03 -7.77
CA ASN A 131 29.72 -33.02 -6.77
C ASN A 131 28.42 -33.48 -6.08
N GLU A 132 28.11 -34.78 -6.18
CA GLU A 132 27.04 -35.46 -5.43
C GLU A 132 27.25 -35.36 -3.90
#